data_AF-A0AA39FYR4-F1
#
_entry.id   AF-A0AA39FYR4-F1
#
_cell.length_a   1.000
_cell.length_b   1.000
_cell.length_c   1.000
_cell.angle_alpha   90.00
_cell.angle_beta   90.00
_cell.angle_gamma   90.00
#
_symmetry.space_group_name_H-M   'P 1'
#
loop_
_entity.id
_entity.type
_entity.pdbx_description
1 polymer ?
#
loop_
_entity_poly.entity_id
_entity_poly.type
_entity_poly.pdbx_seq_one_letter_code
_entity_poly.pdbx_strand_id
1 'polypeptide(L)'
;MALQIIRKVMGKLPLRVVEIQSRKYSLYQPDYLEAMKPKIPLSPVVNVQIKGYVYPILENYQRLIDTIATNMDIDIDASYGIPAKKLKIDKYKSFSAVTECEYILNLYERNIQISNLPFMRLPIFIRLLEAAIPEGVTLKIEVWDPDREEMKYIPDKELLDLKGELETMARK
;
A
#
# COMPACT_ATOMS: atom_id res chain seq x y z
N MET A 1 -63.80 68.62 6.46
CA MET A 1 -63.79 67.45 7.36
C MET A 1 -64.09 66.23 6.50
N ALA A 2 -63.12 65.71 5.74
CA ALA A 2 -61.97 64.90 6.15
C ALA A 2 -62.40 63.57 6.78
N LEU A 3 -62.41 62.49 5.99
CA LEU A 3 -61.96 61.16 6.42
C LEU A 3 -61.74 60.28 5.18
N GLN A 4 -60.51 60.39 4.70
CA GLN A 4 -59.85 59.49 3.77
C GLN A 4 -59.24 58.32 4.57
N ILE A 5 -59.26 57.12 3.97
CA ILE A 5 -58.25 56.05 4.10
C ILE A 5 -58.30 55.34 5.47
N ILE A 6 -58.45 54.01 5.53
CA ILE A 6 -57.32 53.06 5.63
C ILE A 6 -57.83 51.65 5.28
N ARG A 7 -57.41 51.14 4.11
CA ARG A 7 -57.15 49.71 3.90
C ARG A 7 -55.82 49.41 4.59
N LYS A 8 -55.77 48.51 5.56
CA LYS A 8 -54.50 47.96 6.05
C LYS A 8 -54.61 46.47 6.40
N VAL A 9 -54.25 45.66 5.40
CA VAL A 9 -53.37 44.49 5.50
C VAL A 9 -53.53 43.64 6.76
N MET A 10 -54.42 42.64 6.70
CA MET A 10 -54.30 41.44 7.53
C MET A 10 -53.30 40.50 6.84
N GLY A 11 -52.01 40.84 6.97
CA GLY A 11 -50.92 40.00 6.50
C GLY A 11 -50.89 38.72 7.32
N LYS A 12 -51.14 37.58 6.67
CA LYS A 12 -50.81 36.27 7.22
C LYS A 12 -49.29 36.26 7.47
N LEU A 13 -48.88 36.37 8.73
CA LEU A 13 -47.51 36.05 9.12
C LEU A 13 -47.33 34.55 8.85
N PRO A 14 -46.45 34.11 7.95
CA PRO A 14 -46.04 32.73 7.96
C PRO A 14 -45.34 32.51 9.30
N LEU A 15 -45.85 31.57 10.09
CA LEU A 15 -45.09 31.00 11.20
C LEU A 15 -43.81 30.46 10.57
N ARG A 16 -42.73 31.23 10.70
CA ARG A 16 -41.40 30.81 10.31
C ARG A 16 -41.03 29.73 11.32
N VAL A 17 -41.36 28.48 10.97
CA VAL A 17 -40.79 27.31 11.60
C VAL A 17 -39.29 27.48 11.41
N VAL A 18 -38.62 27.96 12.44
CA VAL A 18 -37.18 27.84 12.54
C VAL A 18 -36.99 26.34 12.64
N GLU A 19 -36.67 25.71 11.51
CA GLU A 19 -36.08 24.38 11.53
C GLU A 19 -34.85 24.51 12.41
N ILE A 20 -35.01 24.17 13.69
CA ILE A 20 -33.90 23.82 14.55
C ILE A 20 -33.30 22.63 13.82
N GLN A 21 -32.27 22.89 13.02
CA GLN A 21 -31.49 21.86 12.39
C GLN A 21 -31.01 20.99 13.54
N SER A 22 -31.70 19.87 13.73
CA SER A 22 -31.34 18.85 14.69
C SER A 22 -29.92 18.48 14.33
N ARG A 23 -28.97 18.96 15.13
CA ARG A 23 -27.57 18.63 14.97
C ARG A 23 -27.52 17.12 15.08
N LYS A 24 -27.21 16.46 13.96
CA LYS A 24 -27.11 15.00 13.87
C LYS A 24 -25.83 14.56 14.59
N TYR A 25 -25.80 14.75 15.91
CA TYR A 25 -24.80 14.12 16.75
C TYR A 25 -25.09 12.62 16.71
N SER A 26 -24.11 11.82 16.34
CA SER A 26 -24.20 10.39 16.61
C SER A 26 -24.26 10.22 18.14
N LEU A 27 -25.21 9.43 18.66
CA LEU A 27 -25.45 9.28 20.12
C LEU A 27 -24.21 8.80 20.90
N TYR A 28 -23.24 8.20 20.21
CA TYR A 28 -22.10 7.51 20.82
C TYR A 28 -20.73 8.01 20.34
N GLN A 29 -20.65 8.83 19.28
CA GLN A 29 -19.39 9.40 18.77
C GLN A 29 -19.48 10.93 18.62
N PRO A 30 -18.54 11.69 19.20
CA PRO A 30 -18.45 13.12 19.00
C PRO A 30 -18.18 13.52 17.53
N ASP A 31 -18.75 14.65 17.10
CA ASP A 31 -18.64 15.19 15.74
C ASP A 31 -17.20 15.36 15.23
N TYR A 32 -16.24 15.61 16.12
CA TYR A 32 -14.83 15.77 15.74
C TYR A 32 -14.23 14.47 15.18
N LEU A 33 -14.70 13.30 15.62
CA LEU A 33 -14.24 12.02 15.09
C LEU A 33 -14.74 11.79 13.66
N GLU A 34 -15.93 12.28 13.34
CA GLU A 34 -16.46 12.23 11.98
C GLU A 34 -15.77 13.26 11.08
N ALA A 35 -15.50 14.46 11.59
CA ALA A 35 -14.76 15.50 10.87
C ALA A 35 -13.29 15.12 10.61
N MET A 36 -12.67 14.29 11.47
CA MET A 36 -11.31 13.78 11.28
C MET A 36 -11.22 12.64 10.26
N LYS A 37 -12.33 11.97 9.92
CA LYS A 37 -12.29 10.93 8.88
C LYS A 37 -11.99 11.59 7.53
N PRO A 38 -11.02 11.08 6.77
CA PRO A 38 -10.71 11.66 5.49
C PRO A 38 -11.93 11.51 4.57
N LYS A 39 -12.24 12.57 3.82
CA LYS A 39 -13.35 12.59 2.85
C LYS A 39 -13.20 11.50 1.77
N ILE A 40 -11.96 11.13 1.48
CA ILE A 40 -11.60 10.06 0.54
C ILE A 40 -10.97 8.93 1.37
N PRO A 41 -11.40 7.67 1.21
CA PRO A 41 -10.78 6.56 1.91
C PRO A 41 -9.31 6.42 1.50
N LEU A 42 -8.46 6.16 2.48
CA LEU A 42 -7.06 5.84 2.27
C LEU A 42 -6.91 4.35 2.00
N SER A 43 -6.00 3.99 1.11
CA SER A 43 -5.60 2.62 0.86
C SER A 43 -4.83 2.08 2.08
N PRO A 44 -4.89 0.77 2.38
CA PRO A 44 -3.92 0.16 3.29
C PRO A 44 -2.49 0.38 2.77
N VAL A 45 -1.50 0.19 3.63
CA VAL A 45 -0.09 0.26 3.23
C VAL A 45 0.15 -0.77 2.13
N VAL A 46 0.74 -0.32 1.02
CA VAL A 46 1.00 -1.14 -0.17
C VAL A 46 2.49 -1.35 -0.31
N ASN A 47 2.89 -2.59 -0.63
CA ASN A 47 4.25 -2.93 -0.98
C ASN A 47 4.36 -3.21 -2.48
N VAL A 48 5.21 -2.47 -3.15
CA VAL A 48 5.56 -2.63 -4.57
C VAL A 48 6.87 -3.40 -4.65
N GLN A 49 6.77 -4.66 -5.05
CA GLN A 49 7.89 -5.58 -5.20
C GLN A 49 8.29 -5.69 -6.66
N ILE A 50 9.57 -5.44 -6.95
CA ILE A 50 10.17 -5.60 -8.27
C ILE A 50 11.27 -6.65 -8.21
N LYS A 51 11.27 -7.56 -9.18
CA LYS A 51 12.26 -8.64 -9.30
C LYS A 51 12.87 -8.65 -10.68
N GLY A 52 14.17 -8.95 -10.75
CA GLY A 52 14.86 -9.07 -12.03
C GLY A 52 16.20 -9.78 -11.88
N TYR A 53 16.69 -10.32 -13.00
CA TYR A 53 18.01 -10.96 -13.06
C TYR A 53 19.15 -9.96 -13.28
N VAL A 54 18.84 -8.83 -13.92
CA VAL A 54 19.82 -7.79 -14.26
C VAL A 54 19.70 -6.65 -13.25
N TYR A 55 20.71 -6.52 -12.39
CA TYR A 55 20.71 -5.59 -11.28
C TYR A 55 20.59 -4.09 -11.69
N PRO A 56 21.34 -3.57 -12.68
CA PRO A 56 21.27 -2.14 -13.03
C PRO A 56 19.89 -1.70 -13.55
N ILE A 57 19.20 -2.57 -14.28
CA ILE A 57 17.85 -2.29 -14.80
C ILE A 57 16.86 -2.18 -13.63
N LEU A 58 16.99 -3.07 -12.64
CA LEU A 58 16.13 -3.08 -11.46
C LEU A 58 16.28 -1.81 -10.62
N GLU A 59 17.52 -1.36 -10.38
CA GLU A 59 17.81 -0.12 -9.63
C GLU A 59 17.33 1.13 -10.37
N ASN A 60 17.50 1.17 -11.70
CA ASN A 60 17.00 2.27 -12.49
C ASN A 60 15.46 2.32 -12.48
N TYR A 61 14.81 1.16 -12.51
CA TYR A 61 13.36 1.06 -12.40
C TYR A 61 12.86 1.50 -11.03
N GLN A 62 13.53 1.10 -9.94
CA GLN A 62 13.23 1.58 -8.58
C GLN A 62 13.26 3.12 -8.52
N ARG A 63 14.32 3.74 -9.06
CA ARG A 63 14.43 5.21 -9.14
C ARG A 63 13.29 5.85 -9.94
N LEU A 64 12.88 5.21 -11.03
CA LEU A 64 11.76 5.69 -11.84
C LEU A 64 10.45 5.67 -11.03
N ILE A 65 10.20 4.60 -10.27
CA ILE A 65 9.04 4.49 -9.37
C ILE A 65 9.06 5.61 -8.33
N ASP A 66 10.21 5.86 -7.70
CA ASP A 66 10.36 6.93 -6.71
C ASP A 66 10.06 8.32 -7.32
N THR A 67 10.51 8.53 -8.56
CA THR A 67 10.24 9.78 -9.30
C THR A 67 8.76 9.93 -9.64
N ILE A 68 8.10 8.85 -10.07
CA ILE A 68 6.67 8.82 -10.36
C ILE A 68 5.86 9.12 -9.11
N ALA A 69 6.19 8.48 -7.98
CA ALA A 69 5.50 8.68 -6.71
C ALA A 69 5.63 10.14 -6.24
N THR A 70 6.84 10.70 -6.30
CA THR A 70 7.10 12.11 -5.97
C THR A 70 6.25 13.06 -6.84
N ASN A 71 6.18 12.80 -8.15
CA ASN A 71 5.38 13.62 -9.08
C ASN A 71 3.86 13.49 -8.87
N MET A 72 3.40 12.40 -8.25
CA MET A 72 1.99 12.15 -7.95
C MET A 72 1.60 12.58 -6.51
N ASP A 73 2.52 13.23 -5.79
CA ASP A 73 2.39 13.57 -4.37
C ASP A 73 2.01 12.35 -3.53
N ILE A 74 2.74 11.24 -3.71
CA ILE A 74 2.58 10.00 -2.95
C ILE A 74 3.77 9.86 -2.01
N ASP A 75 3.47 9.65 -0.73
CA ASP A 75 4.51 9.45 0.30
C ASP A 75 5.06 8.03 0.26
N ILE A 76 6.38 7.90 0.18
CA ILE A 76 7.10 6.63 0.27
C ILE A 76 7.63 6.49 1.70
N ASP A 77 7.25 5.43 2.39
CA ASP A 77 7.70 5.17 3.76
C ASP A 77 9.12 4.61 3.78
N ALA A 78 9.35 3.59 2.95
CA ALA A 78 10.60 2.84 2.93
C ALA A 78 10.87 2.28 1.54
N SER A 79 12.13 2.33 1.13
CA SER A 79 12.63 1.75 -0.11
C SER A 79 13.84 0.89 0.23
N TYR A 80 13.75 -0.42 0.01
CA TYR A 80 14.75 -1.36 0.49
C TYR A 80 14.99 -2.54 -0.45
N GLY A 81 16.16 -3.15 -0.30
CA GLY A 81 16.57 -4.32 -1.07
C GLY A 81 16.59 -5.59 -0.25
N ILE A 82 16.19 -6.70 -0.89
CA ILE A 82 16.31 -8.04 -0.32
C ILE A 82 17.58 -8.71 -0.87
N PRO A 83 18.28 -9.54 -0.06
CA PRO A 83 19.45 -10.29 -0.53
C PRO A 83 19.11 -11.15 -1.74
N ALA A 84 20.01 -11.16 -2.72
CA ALA A 84 19.79 -11.85 -3.99
C ALA A 84 19.71 -13.37 -3.78
N LYS A 85 18.73 -14.02 -4.42
CA LYS A 85 18.58 -15.47 -4.39
C LYS A 85 19.42 -16.08 -5.50
N LYS A 86 20.38 -16.94 -5.13
CA LYS A 86 21.22 -17.66 -6.09
C LYS A 86 20.50 -18.95 -6.50
N LEU A 87 20.15 -19.05 -7.77
CA LEU A 87 19.54 -20.21 -8.38
C LEU A 87 20.61 -20.97 -9.15
N LYS A 88 20.92 -22.18 -8.70
CA LYS A 88 21.79 -23.12 -9.41
C LYS A 88 20.94 -23.87 -10.44
N ILE A 89 21.33 -23.77 -11.71
CA ILE A 89 20.64 -24.42 -12.82
C ILE A 89 21.63 -25.38 -13.50
N ASP A 90 21.30 -26.66 -13.43
CA ASP A 90 22.09 -27.71 -14.03
C ASP A 90 21.47 -28.11 -15.37
N LYS A 91 22.25 -27.99 -16.46
CA LYS A 91 21.88 -28.47 -17.78
C LYS A 91 22.42 -29.88 -17.95
N TYR A 92 21.51 -30.84 -18.18
CA TYR A 92 21.87 -32.22 -18.46
C TYR A 92 22.15 -32.44 -19.95
N LYS A 93 23.04 -33.39 -20.24
CA LYS A 93 23.30 -33.83 -21.62
C LYS A 93 22.06 -34.51 -22.20
N SER A 94 21.83 -34.37 -23.51
CA SER A 94 20.71 -35.01 -24.19
C SER A 94 20.67 -36.52 -23.92
N PHE A 95 19.51 -37.02 -23.48
CA PHE A 95 19.28 -38.42 -23.14
C PHE A 95 20.18 -38.98 -22.00
N SER A 96 20.71 -38.13 -21.13
CA SER A 96 21.56 -38.54 -20.01
C SER A 96 21.24 -37.75 -18.74
N ALA A 97 21.51 -38.34 -17.58
CA ALA A 97 21.44 -37.66 -16.28
C ALA A 97 22.77 -37.00 -15.88
N VAL A 98 23.78 -37.05 -16.76
CA VAL A 98 25.09 -36.42 -16.51
C VAL A 98 24.97 -34.92 -16.75
N THR A 99 25.35 -34.12 -15.75
CA THR A 99 25.41 -32.65 -15.84
C THR A 99 26.47 -32.25 -16.86
N GLU A 100 26.05 -31.49 -17.87
CA GLU A 100 26.91 -30.93 -18.90
C GLU A 100 27.44 -29.55 -18.50
N CYS A 101 26.57 -28.68 -18.00
CA CYS A 101 26.93 -27.32 -17.59
C CYS A 101 26.14 -26.91 -16.36
N GLU A 102 26.76 -26.07 -15.53
CA GLU A 102 26.14 -25.45 -14.37
C GLU A 102 26.09 -23.93 -14.57
N TYR A 103 24.94 -23.33 -14.31
CA TYR A 103 24.72 -21.88 -14.37
C TYR A 103 24.25 -21.39 -13.02
N ILE A 104 24.75 -20.22 -12.60
CA ILE A 104 24.29 -19.53 -11.39
C ILE A 104 23.54 -18.28 -11.82
N LEU A 105 22.22 -18.29 -11.65
CA LEU A 105 21.38 -17.12 -11.88
C LEU A 105 21.10 -16.41 -10.55
N ASN A 106 21.43 -15.13 -10.48
CA ASN A 106 21.09 -14.31 -9.32
C ASN A 106 19.77 -13.60 -9.58
N LEU A 107 18.79 -13.81 -8.70
CA LEU A 107 17.54 -13.08 -8.71
C LEU A 107 17.61 -11.95 -7.68
N TYR A 108 17.56 -10.71 -8.17
CA TYR A 108 17.56 -9.51 -7.34
C TYR A 108 16.12 -9.06 -7.08
N GLU A 109 15.92 -8.47 -5.90
CA GLU A 109 14.62 -8.01 -5.45
C GLU A 109 14.74 -6.66 -4.75
N ARG A 110 13.83 -5.74 -5.09
CA ARG A 110 13.67 -4.42 -4.48
C ARG A 110 12.21 -4.19 -4.15
N ASN A 111 11.97 -3.57 -3.00
CA ASN A 111 10.65 -3.33 -2.45
C ASN A 111 10.50 -1.86 -2.08
N ILE A 112 9.33 -1.31 -2.35
CA ILE A 112 8.97 0.07 -2.04
C ILE A 112 7.64 0.04 -1.30
N GLN A 113 7.65 0.58 -0.09
CA GLN A 113 6.49 0.65 0.79
C GLN A 113 5.88 2.05 0.72
N ILE A 114 4.56 2.08 0.50
CA ILE A 114 3.79 3.31 0.31
C ILE A 114 2.65 3.31 1.34
N SER A 115 2.54 4.39 2.12
CA SER A 115 1.39 4.65 3.00
C SER A 115 0.56 5.84 2.52
N ASN A 116 -0.56 6.09 3.20
CA ASN A 116 -1.40 7.28 3.02
C ASN A 116 -1.87 7.57 1.59
N LEU A 117 -1.95 6.54 0.75
CA LEU A 117 -2.35 6.69 -0.63
C LEU A 117 -3.87 6.86 -0.76
N PRO A 118 -4.39 7.96 -1.33
CA PRO A 118 -5.81 8.08 -1.62
C PRO A 118 -6.26 7.01 -2.63
N PHE A 119 -7.40 6.37 -2.38
CA PHE A 119 -7.88 5.25 -3.20
C PHE A 119 -8.00 5.58 -4.69
N MET A 120 -8.28 6.84 -5.04
CA MET A 120 -8.40 7.30 -6.43
C MET A 120 -7.04 7.35 -7.17
N ARG A 121 -5.92 7.53 -6.45
CA ARG A 121 -4.58 7.63 -7.05
C ARG A 121 -3.95 6.27 -7.30
N LEU A 122 -4.27 5.27 -6.47
CA LEU A 122 -3.75 3.90 -6.59
C LEU A 122 -3.93 3.29 -7.99
N PRO A 123 -5.12 3.25 -8.61
CA PRO A 123 -5.28 2.63 -9.93
C PRO A 123 -4.51 3.37 -11.04
N ILE A 124 -4.36 4.69 -10.92
CA ILE A 124 -3.57 5.49 -11.86
C ILE A 124 -2.09 5.16 -11.71
N PHE A 125 -1.62 5.08 -10.47
CA PHE A 125 -0.25 4.71 -10.13
C PHE A 125 0.09 3.32 -10.67
N ILE A 126 -0.75 2.31 -10.41
CA ILE A 126 -0.56 0.94 -10.91
C ILE A 126 -0.46 0.92 -12.44
N ARG A 127 -1.34 1.65 -13.15
CA ARG A 127 -1.29 1.73 -14.61
C ARG A 127 -0.01 2.37 -15.14
N LEU A 128 0.48 3.40 -14.47
CA LEU A 128 1.72 4.06 -14.85
C LEU A 128 2.92 3.14 -14.63
N LEU A 129 2.92 2.38 -13.54
CA LEU A 129 3.91 1.34 -13.30
C LEU A 129 3.87 0.26 -14.38
N GLU A 130 2.70 -0.29 -14.68
CA GLU A 130 2.51 -1.32 -15.71
C GLU A 130 3.01 -0.86 -17.08
N ALA A 131 2.72 0.38 -17.47
CA ALA A 131 3.19 0.97 -18.72
C ALA A 131 4.71 1.21 -18.76
N ALA A 132 5.35 1.36 -17.61
CA ALA A 132 6.77 1.66 -17.47
C ALA A 132 7.65 0.42 -17.19
N ILE A 133 7.07 -0.79 -17.16
CA ILE A 133 7.81 -2.02 -16.86
C ILE A 133 8.89 -2.26 -17.92
N PRO A 134 10.18 -2.34 -17.53
CA PRO A 134 11.24 -2.72 -18.44
C PRO A 134 11.28 -4.24 -18.66
N GLU A 135 11.91 -4.64 -19.75
CA GLU A 135 12.05 -6.04 -20.13
C GLU A 135 12.78 -6.86 -19.05
N GLY A 136 12.27 -8.05 -18.77
CA GLY A 136 12.89 -8.97 -17.81
C GLY A 136 12.73 -8.58 -16.33
N VAL A 137 11.91 -7.57 -16.02
CA VAL A 137 11.50 -7.22 -14.66
C VAL A 137 10.06 -7.68 -14.41
N THR A 138 9.84 -8.29 -13.24
CA THR A 138 8.52 -8.67 -12.76
C THR A 138 8.07 -7.73 -11.66
N LEU A 139 6.92 -7.09 -11.85
CA LEU A 139 6.27 -6.22 -10.87
C LEU A 139 5.19 -7.00 -10.13
N LYS A 140 5.16 -6.88 -8.80
CA LYS A 140 4.12 -7.44 -7.94
C LYS A 140 3.70 -6.38 -6.92
N ILE A 141 2.39 -6.16 -6.81
CA ILE A 141 1.83 -5.18 -5.87
C ILE A 141 0.96 -5.94 -4.89
N GLU A 142 1.28 -5.85 -3.61
CA GLU A 142 0.58 -6.56 -2.54
C GLU A 142 0.32 -5.60 -1.38
N VAL A 143 -0.71 -5.92 -0.59
CA VAL A 143 -0.91 -5.24 0.69
C VAL A 143 0.25 -5.60 1.62
N TRP A 144 0.71 -4.63 2.39
CA TRP A 144 1.78 -4.85 3.36
C TRP A 144 1.37 -5.92 4.38
N ASP A 145 2.31 -6.84 4.62
CA ASP A 145 2.15 -8.00 5.48
C ASP A 145 3.35 -8.04 6.44
N PRO A 146 3.13 -8.02 7.77
CA PRO A 146 4.21 -8.03 8.75
C PRO A 146 5.12 -9.27 8.62
N ASP A 147 4.57 -10.42 8.23
CA ASP A 147 5.34 -11.68 8.12
C ASP A 147 6.44 -11.57 7.05
N ARG A 148 6.23 -10.74 6.04
CA ARG A 148 7.23 -10.50 4.99
C ARG A 148 8.34 -9.55 5.42
N GLU A 149 8.08 -8.70 6.40
CA GLU A 149 9.11 -7.84 6.95
C GLU A 149 10.14 -8.67 7.73
N GLU A 150 9.74 -9.77 8.34
CA GLU A 150 10.65 -10.70 9.02
C GLU A 150 11.75 -11.23 8.08
N MET A 151 11.45 -11.42 6.79
CA MET A 151 12.43 -11.88 5.79
C MET A 151 13.59 -10.92 5.55
N LYS A 152 13.46 -9.65 5.97
CA LYS A 152 14.53 -8.65 5.95
C LYS A 152 15.60 -8.95 6.99
N TYR A 153 15.20 -9.53 8.12
CA TYR A 153 16.06 -9.74 9.27
C TYR A 153 16.73 -11.12 9.19
N ILE A 154 17.93 -11.21 9.75
CA ILE A 154 18.62 -12.49 9.89
C ILE A 154 17.96 -13.24 11.05
N PRO A 155 17.49 -14.49 10.86
CA PRO A 155 16.91 -15.26 11.95
C PRO A 155 17.91 -15.46 13.09
N ASP A 156 17.44 -15.27 14.32
CA ASP A 156 18.23 -15.55 15.52
C ASP A 156 18.27 -17.08 15.76
N LYS A 157 19.48 -17.64 15.64
CA LYS A 157 19.70 -19.07 15.77
C LYS A 157 19.49 -19.55 17.22
N GLU A 158 19.96 -18.79 18.21
CA GLU A 158 19.88 -19.20 19.62
C GLU A 158 18.42 -19.29 20.07
N LEU A 159 17.62 -18.30 19.65
CA LEU A 159 16.18 -18.27 19.92
C LEU A 159 15.44 -19.44 19.25
N LEU A 160 15.88 -19.84 18.05
CA LEU A 160 15.32 -20.99 17.34
C LEU A 160 15.65 -22.32 18.04
N ASP A 161 16.92 -22.47 18.48
CA ASP A 161 17.40 -23.66 19.17
C ASP A 161 16.66 -23.82 20.52
N LEU A 162 16.52 -22.75 21.30
CA LEU A 162 15.77 -22.73 22.57
C LEU A 162 14.29 -23.07 22.38
N LYS A 163 13.64 -22.56 21.33
CA LYS A 163 12.25 -22.92 20.99
C LYS A 163 12.14 -24.41 20.68
N GLY A 164 13.09 -24.96 19.92
CA GLY A 164 13.16 -26.39 19.63
C GLY A 164 13.28 -27.24 20.89
N GLU A 165 14.16 -26.85 21.82
CA GLU A 165 14.29 -27.52 23.12
C GLU A 165 12.98 -27.50 23.92
N LEU A 166 12.31 -26.35 24.01
CA LEU A 166 11.02 -26.24 24.70
C LEU A 166 9.93 -27.14 24.09
N GLU A 167 9.85 -27.23 22.76
CA GLU A 167 8.90 -28.14 22.09
C GLU A 167 9.18 -29.62 22.40
N THR A 168 10.45 -30.01 22.49
CA THR A 168 10.82 -31.39 22.87
C THR A 168 10.50 -31.70 24.33
N MET A 169 10.63 -30.71 25.23
CA MET A 169 10.25 -30.86 26.64
C MET A 169 8.73 -30.92 26.81
N ALA A 170 7.97 -30.13 26.05
CA ALA A 170 6.50 -30.10 26.11
C ALA A 170 5.82 -31.38 25.56
N ARG A 171 6.52 -32.16 24.72
CA ARG A 171 6.05 -33.46 24.22
C ARG A 171 6.37 -34.65 25.13
N LYS A 172 7.21 -34.46 26.15
CA LYS A 172 7.52 -35.47 27.18
C LYS A 172 6.59 -35.33 28.38
#